data_AF-A0A3D2FQ17-F1
#
_entry.id   AF-A0A3D2FQ17-F1
#
_cell.length_a   1.000
_cell.length_b   1.000
_cell.length_c   1.000
_cell.angle_alpha   90.00
_cell.angle_beta   90.00
_cell.angle_gamma   90.00
#
_symmetry.space_group_name_H-M   'P 1'
#
loop_
_entity.id
_entity.type
_entity.pdbx_description
1 polymer ?
#
loop_
_entity_poly.entity_id
_entity_poly.type
_entity_poly.pdbx_seq_one_letter_code
_entity_poly.pdbx_strand_id
1 'polypeptide(L)'
;MASQPEITNMALFCDFENVALGVRDAKYAQFDIKKVLERLLLKGSIVVKKAYCDWDRYKEFKATMHEAAFELIEIPHVRQSGKNSADIRMVVDALDLCYTKAHVDTFVIISGDSDFSPLVSKLRENNKYVIGIGVKDSTSDLLSANCDEFIFYDDLVRVQEAKKKQAAKKAPAKVKAAAAKPAEAKEEDKRQEALDFLVETVEGLISERGSDEKIWGSMVKTTMQRRKPGFNESFYGYRSFRELMEDAQRNKLVVLAKDEKSGQYTMRLPAAD
;
A
#
# COMPACT_ATOMS: atom_id res chain seq x y z
N MET A 1 6.58 -11.12 23.83
CA MET A 1 5.74 -10.55 22.76
C MET A 1 6.48 -10.82 21.46
N ALA A 2 5.92 -11.63 20.56
CA ALA A 2 6.57 -11.89 19.28
C ALA A 2 6.57 -10.58 18.49
N SER A 3 7.75 -10.07 18.16
CA SER A 3 7.92 -8.96 17.22
C SER A 3 7.29 -9.37 15.90
N GLN A 4 6.38 -8.56 15.34
CA GLN A 4 5.92 -8.77 13.97
C GLN A 4 7.14 -8.83 13.04
N PRO A 5 7.16 -9.73 12.04
CA PRO A 5 8.28 -9.80 11.12
C PRO A 5 8.46 -8.45 10.42
N GLU A 6 9.68 -7.90 10.47
CA GLU A 6 9.98 -6.66 9.76
C GLU A 6 10.03 -6.93 8.26
N ILE A 7 8.95 -6.58 7.56
CA ILE A 7 8.88 -6.62 6.10
C ILE A 7 9.77 -5.51 5.56
N THR A 8 10.84 -5.86 4.83
CA THR A 8 11.73 -4.85 4.24
C THR A 8 11.52 -4.70 2.74
N ASN A 9 11.53 -5.81 2.00
CA ASN A 9 11.46 -5.83 0.54
C ASN A 9 10.44 -6.84 0.03
N MET A 10 9.45 -6.34 -0.70
CA MET A 10 8.35 -7.10 -1.26
C MET A 10 8.48 -7.27 -2.77
N ALA A 11 8.12 -8.45 -3.24
CA ALA A 11 7.86 -8.72 -4.65
C ALA A 11 6.38 -9.01 -4.88
N LEU A 12 5.77 -8.27 -5.81
CA LEU A 12 4.35 -8.38 -6.15
C LEU A 12 4.16 -9.18 -7.43
N PHE A 13 3.32 -10.19 -7.35
CA PHE A 13 2.90 -11.05 -8.45
C PHE A 13 1.38 -10.95 -8.57
N CYS A 14 0.91 -10.36 -9.66
CA CYS A 14 -0.50 -10.08 -9.88
C CYS A 14 -1.05 -10.94 -11.00
N ASP A 15 -1.99 -11.83 -10.65
CA ASP A 15 -2.84 -12.49 -11.61
C ASP A 15 -4.01 -11.57 -11.93
N PHE A 16 -3.83 -10.78 -12.99
CA PHE A 16 -4.77 -9.72 -13.31
C PHE A 16 -6.12 -10.26 -13.77
N GLU A 17 -6.14 -11.41 -14.46
CA GLU A 17 -7.38 -11.99 -14.95
C GLU A 17 -8.28 -12.45 -13.80
N ASN A 18 -7.73 -13.18 -12.82
CA ASN A 18 -8.49 -13.62 -11.65
C ASN A 18 -9.03 -12.43 -10.84
N VAL A 19 -8.22 -11.39 -10.65
CA VAL A 19 -8.64 -10.21 -9.90
C VAL A 19 -9.70 -9.40 -10.65
N ALA A 20 -9.52 -9.19 -11.96
CA ALA A 20 -10.48 -8.45 -12.78
C ALA A 20 -11.84 -9.17 -12.85
N LEU A 21 -11.84 -10.51 -12.97
CA LEU A 21 -13.05 -11.33 -12.92
C LEU A 21 -13.73 -11.22 -11.54
N GLY A 22 -12.97 -11.39 -10.45
CA GLY A 22 -13.52 -11.28 -9.09
C GLY A 22 -14.15 -9.92 -8.80
N VAL A 23 -13.54 -8.82 -9.25
CA VAL A 23 -14.08 -7.46 -9.09
C VAL A 23 -15.36 -7.24 -9.91
N ARG A 24 -15.40 -7.79 -11.13
CA ARG A 24 -16.58 -7.71 -12.00
C ARG A 24 -17.76 -8.46 -11.40
N ASP A 25 -17.52 -9.66 -10.87
CA ASP A 25 -18.55 -10.50 -10.27
C ASP A 25 -19.09 -9.89 -8.96
N ALA A 26 -18.22 -9.26 -8.16
CA ALA A 26 -18.58 -8.53 -6.95
C ALA A 26 -19.20 -7.13 -7.22
N LYS A 27 -19.41 -6.74 -8.49
CA LYS A 27 -20.05 -5.47 -8.92
C LYS A 27 -19.37 -4.19 -8.42
N TYR A 28 -18.06 -4.21 -8.18
CA TYR A 28 -17.33 -3.01 -7.82
C TYR A 28 -16.97 -2.17 -9.06
N ALA A 29 -16.82 -0.86 -8.87
CA ALA A 29 -16.43 0.08 -9.91
C ALA A 29 -14.92 -0.05 -10.20
N GLN A 30 -14.57 -0.95 -11.13
CA GLN A 30 -13.22 -1.23 -11.66
C GLN A 30 -12.12 -1.53 -10.62
N PHE A 31 -11.25 -2.50 -10.95
CA PHE A 31 -10.13 -2.81 -10.08
C PHE A 31 -9.11 -1.65 -10.09
N ASP A 32 -8.85 -1.10 -8.91
CA ASP A 32 -7.85 -0.05 -8.70
C ASP A 32 -6.66 -0.60 -7.91
N ILE A 33 -5.56 -0.84 -8.63
CA ILE A 33 -4.29 -1.34 -8.09
C ILE A 33 -3.64 -0.35 -7.13
N LYS A 34 -3.92 0.96 -7.23
CA LYS A 34 -3.30 1.99 -6.38
C LYS A 34 -3.67 1.77 -4.90
N LYS A 35 -4.88 1.28 -4.63
CA LYS A 35 -5.34 0.94 -3.27
C LYS A 35 -4.50 -0.18 -2.64
N VAL A 36 -4.16 -1.19 -3.44
CA VAL A 36 -3.30 -2.29 -3.03
C VAL A 36 -1.89 -1.79 -2.75
N LEU A 37 -1.34 -0.97 -3.64
CA LEU A 37 -0.01 -0.39 -3.45
C LEU A 37 0.08 0.49 -2.21
N GLU A 38 -0.92 1.35 -1.95
CA GLU A 38 -0.95 2.21 -0.77
C GLU A 38 -0.90 1.39 0.52
N ARG A 39 -1.67 0.30 0.60
CA ARG A 39 -1.65 -0.62 1.75
C ARG A 39 -0.29 -1.28 1.92
N LEU A 40 0.30 -1.78 0.84
CA LEU A 40 1.59 -2.48 0.89
C LEU A 40 2.76 -1.56 1.23
N LEU A 41 2.75 -0.30 0.76
CA LEU A 41 3.81 0.67 1.03
C LEU A 41 3.89 1.08 2.52
N LEU A 42 2.82 0.86 3.30
CA LEU A 42 2.84 1.01 4.76
C LEU A 42 3.63 -0.10 5.46
N LYS A 43 3.72 -1.29 4.84
CA LYS A 43 4.42 -2.46 5.39
C LYS A 43 5.90 -2.44 5.06
N GLY A 44 6.26 -2.17 3.81
CA GLY A 44 7.63 -2.35 3.31
C GLY A 44 7.89 -1.66 1.98
N SER A 45 9.10 -1.87 1.45
CA SER A 45 9.49 -1.37 0.13
C SER A 45 9.11 -2.37 -0.94
N ILE A 46 8.59 -1.92 -2.08
CA ILE A 46 8.27 -2.79 -3.21
C ILE A 46 9.43 -2.74 -4.21
N VAL A 47 10.08 -3.88 -4.44
CA VAL A 47 11.26 -3.98 -5.32
C VAL A 47 10.96 -4.63 -6.66
N VAL A 48 9.93 -5.49 -6.73
CA VAL A 48 9.48 -6.15 -7.96
C VAL A 48 7.95 -6.04 -8.07
N LYS A 49 7.45 -5.76 -9.27
CA LYS A 49 6.03 -5.71 -9.60
C LYS A 49 5.81 -6.35 -10.96
N LYS A 50 5.17 -7.51 -10.99
CA LYS A 50 4.83 -8.22 -12.24
C LYS A 50 3.34 -8.47 -12.29
N ALA A 51 2.74 -8.28 -13.46
CA ALA A 51 1.33 -8.57 -13.70
C ALA A 51 1.18 -9.45 -14.93
N TYR A 52 0.43 -10.54 -14.78
CA TYR A 52 0.25 -11.59 -15.78
C TYR A 52 -1.18 -11.51 -16.33
N CYS A 53 -1.31 -11.36 -17.65
CA CYS A 53 -2.61 -11.18 -18.30
C CYS A 53 -2.53 -11.38 -19.82
N ASP A 54 -3.65 -11.76 -20.46
CA ASP A 54 -3.89 -11.47 -21.87
C ASP A 54 -4.27 -9.97 -22.01
N TRP A 55 -3.26 -9.12 -22.16
CA TRP A 55 -3.52 -7.69 -22.12
C TRP A 55 -4.18 -7.16 -23.39
N ASP A 56 -4.26 -7.97 -24.46
CA ASP A 56 -5.11 -7.65 -25.60
C ASP A 56 -6.60 -7.67 -25.25
N ARG A 57 -7.01 -8.47 -24.25
CA ARG A 57 -8.38 -8.47 -23.71
C ARG A 57 -8.60 -7.34 -22.69
N TYR A 58 -7.56 -6.96 -21.95
CA TYR A 58 -7.64 -5.97 -20.86
C TYR A 58 -6.90 -4.66 -21.18
N LYS A 59 -7.04 -4.16 -22.41
CA LYS A 59 -6.33 -2.95 -22.89
C LYS A 59 -6.61 -1.69 -22.06
N GLU A 60 -7.81 -1.57 -21.51
CA GLU A 60 -8.20 -0.42 -20.67
C GLU A 60 -7.38 -0.32 -19.37
N PHE A 61 -6.85 -1.44 -18.87
CA PHE A 61 -6.06 -1.47 -17.64
C PHE A 61 -4.55 -1.37 -17.88
N LYS A 62 -4.07 -1.53 -19.13
CA LYS A 62 -2.64 -1.42 -19.47
C LYS A 62 -2.03 -0.12 -18.97
N ALA A 63 -2.71 1.01 -19.24
CA ALA A 63 -2.21 2.33 -18.86
C ALA A 63 -2.07 2.46 -17.34
N THR A 64 -3.11 2.09 -16.58
CA THR A 64 -3.10 2.18 -15.12
C THR A 64 -2.04 1.28 -14.49
N MET A 65 -1.87 0.05 -14.99
CA MET A 65 -0.86 -0.88 -14.50
C MET A 65 0.57 -0.42 -14.85
N HIS A 66 0.77 0.13 -16.05
CA HIS A 66 2.05 0.71 -16.46
C HIS A 66 2.40 1.97 -15.64
N GLU A 67 1.45 2.87 -15.39
CA GLU A 67 1.62 4.04 -14.50
C GLU A 67 2.00 3.61 -13.07
N ALA A 68 1.48 2.46 -12.62
CA ALA A 68 1.82 1.86 -11.33
C ALA A 68 3.20 1.15 -11.31
N ALA A 69 3.94 1.22 -12.43
CA ALA A 69 5.25 0.61 -12.67
C ALA A 69 5.26 -0.93 -12.56
N PHE A 70 4.19 -1.58 -13.03
CA PHE A 70 4.19 -3.03 -13.21
C PHE A 70 4.86 -3.41 -14.54
N GLU A 71 5.70 -4.45 -14.49
CA GLU A 71 6.08 -5.20 -15.68
C GLU A 71 4.86 -6.00 -16.17
N LEU A 72 4.40 -5.68 -17.38
CA LEU A 72 3.23 -6.31 -17.98
C LEU A 72 3.68 -7.56 -18.76
N ILE A 73 3.44 -8.74 -18.18
CA ILE A 73 3.76 -10.02 -18.79
C ILE A 73 2.55 -10.46 -19.64
N GLU A 74 2.76 -10.52 -20.95
CA GLU A 74 1.73 -10.95 -21.91
C GLU A 74 1.58 -12.47 -21.91
N ILE A 75 0.36 -12.95 -21.67
CA ILE A 75 -0.02 -14.36 -21.72
C ILE A 75 -1.14 -14.54 -22.76
N PRO A 76 -0.79 -14.71 -24.05
CA PRO A 76 -1.80 -14.78 -25.11
C PRO A 76 -2.60 -16.09 -25.02
N HIS A 77 -3.93 -15.98 -25.06
CA HIS A 77 -4.82 -17.15 -25.12
C HIS A 77 -4.90 -17.72 -26.54
N VAL A 78 -3.86 -18.43 -26.98
CA VAL A 78 -3.76 -18.97 -28.35
C VAL A 78 -4.70 -20.17 -28.60
N ARG A 79 -5.18 -20.85 -27.56
CA ARG A 79 -6.20 -21.94 -27.61
C ARG A 79 -7.06 -21.95 -26.34
N GLN A 80 -8.20 -22.64 -26.36
CA GLN A 80 -9.16 -22.78 -25.24
C GLN A 80 -8.53 -23.22 -23.89
N SER A 81 -7.33 -23.82 -23.91
CA SER A 81 -6.58 -24.29 -22.73
C SER A 81 -5.60 -23.26 -22.13
N GLY A 82 -5.65 -21.99 -22.54
CA GLY A 82 -4.68 -20.97 -22.12
C GLY A 82 -4.72 -20.54 -20.65
N LYS A 83 -5.77 -20.88 -19.90
CA LYS A 83 -6.01 -20.38 -18.53
C LYS A 83 -4.85 -20.67 -17.57
N ASN A 84 -4.34 -21.91 -17.55
CA ASN A 84 -3.24 -22.29 -16.63
C ASN A 84 -1.87 -21.72 -17.03
N SER A 85 -1.75 -21.05 -18.18
CA SER A 85 -0.44 -20.55 -18.64
C SER A 85 0.03 -19.36 -17.82
N ALA A 86 -0.90 -18.50 -17.38
CA ALA A 86 -0.59 -17.37 -16.52
C ALA A 86 -0.10 -17.87 -15.14
N ASP A 87 -0.84 -18.80 -14.54
CA ASP A 87 -0.53 -19.37 -13.23
C ASP A 87 0.83 -20.04 -13.21
N ILE A 88 1.10 -20.93 -14.17
CA ILE A 88 2.38 -21.62 -14.29
C ILE A 88 3.52 -20.61 -14.46
N ARG A 89 3.35 -19.60 -15.33
CA ARG A 89 4.38 -18.60 -15.56
C ARG A 89 4.65 -17.77 -14.31
N MET A 90 3.60 -17.38 -13.59
CA MET A 90 3.73 -16.63 -12.33
C MET A 90 4.45 -17.46 -11.26
N VAL A 91 4.12 -18.74 -11.12
CA VAL A 91 4.78 -19.66 -10.17
C VAL A 91 6.27 -19.79 -10.48
N VAL A 92 6.63 -19.99 -11.75
CA VAL A 92 8.03 -20.12 -12.18
C VAL A 92 8.81 -18.85 -11.88
N ASP A 93 8.28 -17.68 -12.28
CA ASP A 93 8.94 -16.39 -12.04
C ASP A 93 9.10 -16.08 -10.53
N ALA A 94 8.10 -16.44 -9.70
CA ALA A 94 8.15 -16.21 -8.26
C ALA A 94 9.21 -17.09 -7.57
N LEU A 95 9.30 -18.36 -7.94
CA LEU A 95 10.31 -19.27 -7.41
C LEU A 95 11.71 -18.89 -7.87
N ASP A 96 11.88 -18.51 -9.14
CA ASP A 96 13.17 -17.99 -9.64
C ASP A 96 13.62 -16.76 -8.85
N LEU A 97 12.71 -15.81 -8.61
CA LEU A 97 13.02 -14.63 -7.80
C LEU A 97 13.37 -15.01 -6.34
N CYS A 98 12.65 -15.97 -5.75
CA CYS A 98 12.92 -16.46 -4.40
C CYS A 98 14.33 -17.01 -4.26
N TYR A 99 14.82 -17.74 -5.26
CA TYR A 99 16.16 -18.34 -5.23
C TYR A 99 17.27 -17.39 -5.67
N THR A 100 17.00 -16.47 -6.59
CA THR A 100 18.04 -15.58 -7.15
C THR A 100 18.20 -14.26 -6.39
N LYS A 101 17.17 -13.79 -5.67
CA LYS A 101 17.16 -12.49 -4.98
C LYS A 101 16.92 -12.66 -3.49
N ALA A 102 17.98 -13.04 -2.76
CA ALA A 102 17.92 -13.27 -1.31
C ALA A 102 17.38 -12.09 -0.47
N HIS A 103 17.56 -10.85 -0.95
CA HIS A 103 17.09 -9.64 -0.27
C HIS A 103 15.57 -9.42 -0.31
N VAL A 104 14.83 -10.18 -1.14
CA VAL A 104 13.37 -10.20 -1.12
C VAL A 104 12.92 -11.12 0.01
N ASP A 105 12.33 -10.56 1.05
CA ASP A 105 11.87 -11.31 2.22
C ASP A 105 10.38 -11.65 2.16
N THR A 106 9.63 -10.91 1.35
CA THR A 106 8.17 -11.00 1.31
C THR A 106 7.65 -11.11 -0.11
N PHE A 107 6.70 -12.02 -0.31
CA PHE A 107 6.04 -12.25 -1.58
C PHE A 107 4.56 -11.91 -1.45
N VAL A 108 4.07 -11.07 -2.35
CA VAL A 108 2.67 -10.66 -2.40
C VAL A 108 2.02 -11.32 -3.61
N ILE A 109 1.06 -12.22 -3.36
CA ILE A 109 0.29 -12.90 -4.39
C ILE A 109 -1.07 -12.23 -4.49
N ILE A 110 -1.31 -11.52 -5.59
CA ILE A 110 -2.58 -10.85 -5.87
C ILE A 110 -3.42 -11.78 -6.75
N SER A 111 -4.13 -12.70 -6.10
CA SER A 111 -5.09 -13.64 -6.69
C SER A 111 -6.02 -14.20 -5.61
N GLY A 112 -7.20 -14.66 -6.01
CA GLY A 112 -8.13 -15.41 -5.16
C GLY A 112 -8.05 -16.93 -5.35
N ASP A 113 -7.26 -17.40 -6.31
CA ASP A 113 -7.25 -18.80 -6.75
C ASP A 113 -6.45 -19.73 -5.81
N SER A 114 -7.06 -20.84 -5.39
CA SER A 114 -6.42 -21.87 -4.57
C SER A 114 -5.26 -22.58 -5.26
N ASP A 115 -5.17 -22.53 -6.59
CA ASP A 115 -4.09 -23.18 -7.35
C ASP A 115 -2.70 -22.59 -7.02
N PHE A 116 -2.63 -21.41 -6.39
CA PHE A 116 -1.37 -20.83 -5.88
C PHE A 116 -0.93 -21.38 -4.52
N SER A 117 -1.72 -22.22 -3.87
CA SER A 117 -1.40 -22.79 -2.55
C SER A 117 -0.06 -23.55 -2.48
N PRO A 118 0.32 -24.36 -3.50
CA PRO A 118 1.64 -24.97 -3.53
C PRO A 118 2.78 -23.94 -3.62
N LEU A 119 2.59 -22.83 -4.34
CA LEU A 119 3.56 -21.74 -4.40
C LEU A 119 3.73 -21.08 -3.03
N VAL A 120 2.62 -20.76 -2.36
CA VAL A 120 2.65 -20.19 -0.99
C VAL A 120 3.41 -21.12 -0.05
N SER A 121 3.10 -22.42 -0.09
CA SER A 121 3.76 -23.42 0.75
C SER A 121 5.27 -23.47 0.48
N LYS A 122 5.68 -23.41 -0.79
CA LYS A 122 7.10 -23.43 -1.18
C LYS A 122 7.83 -22.16 -0.78
N LEU A 123 7.20 -20.99 -0.89
CA LEU A 123 7.77 -19.71 -0.45
C LEU A 123 8.00 -19.70 1.06
N ARG A 124 7.02 -20.20 1.84
CA ARG A 124 7.12 -20.33 3.30
C ARG A 124 8.18 -21.34 3.72
N GLU A 125 8.30 -22.46 3.01
CA GLU A 125 9.40 -23.43 3.18
C GLU A 125 10.78 -22.76 3.00
N ASN A 126 10.87 -21.72 2.15
CA ASN A 126 12.06 -20.92 1.93
C ASN A 126 12.18 -19.69 2.86
N ASN A 127 11.47 -19.71 3.98
CA ASN A 127 11.46 -18.66 5.00
C ASN A 127 11.11 -17.27 4.43
N LYS A 128 10.17 -17.24 3.47
CA LYS A 128 9.59 -16.01 2.96
C LYS A 128 8.24 -15.76 3.62
N TYR A 129 7.96 -14.50 3.92
CA TYR A 129 6.64 -14.07 4.36
C TYR A 129 5.71 -13.96 3.15
N VAL A 130 4.49 -14.49 3.22
CA VAL A 130 3.55 -14.48 2.09
C VAL A 130 2.28 -13.73 2.43
N ILE A 131 2.00 -12.69 1.64
CA ILE A 131 0.77 -11.89 1.73
C ILE A 131 -0.11 -12.25 0.54
N GLY A 132 -1.30 -12.79 0.80
CA GLY A 132 -2.33 -12.97 -0.22
C GLY A 132 -3.22 -11.73 -0.34
N ILE A 133 -3.64 -11.38 -1.55
CA ILE A 133 -4.61 -10.31 -1.82
C ILE A 133 -5.64 -10.80 -2.82
N GLY A 134 -6.92 -10.76 -2.45
CA GLY A 134 -8.01 -11.21 -3.30
C GLY A 134 -9.34 -10.54 -2.99
N VAL A 135 -10.33 -10.72 -3.85
CA VAL A 135 -11.71 -10.28 -3.61
C VAL A 135 -12.40 -11.33 -2.77
N LYS A 136 -13.11 -10.91 -1.72
CA LYS A 136 -13.65 -11.82 -0.70
C LYS A 136 -14.54 -12.92 -1.28
N ASP A 137 -15.43 -12.58 -2.20
CA ASP A 137 -16.39 -13.52 -2.79
C ASP A 137 -15.76 -14.48 -3.82
N SER A 138 -14.56 -14.17 -4.31
CA SER A 138 -13.83 -14.99 -5.29
C SER A 138 -12.54 -15.60 -4.73
N THR A 139 -12.31 -15.47 -3.43
CA THR A 139 -11.12 -16.00 -2.75
C THR A 139 -11.45 -17.34 -2.11
N SER A 140 -10.62 -18.34 -2.36
CA SER A 140 -10.69 -19.63 -1.68
C SER A 140 -10.16 -19.53 -0.24
N ASP A 141 -10.92 -20.08 0.71
CA ASP A 141 -10.50 -20.21 2.11
C ASP A 141 -9.14 -20.93 2.23
N LEU A 142 -8.87 -21.89 1.34
CA LEU A 142 -7.64 -22.67 1.32
C LEU A 142 -6.41 -21.80 1.01
N LEU A 143 -6.52 -20.87 0.05
CA LEU A 143 -5.46 -19.91 -0.23
C LEU A 143 -5.24 -19.00 0.97
N SER A 144 -6.33 -18.46 1.52
CA SER A 144 -6.26 -17.52 2.64
C SER A 144 -5.60 -18.13 3.89
N ALA A 145 -5.89 -19.40 4.18
CA ALA A 145 -5.33 -20.13 5.31
C ALA A 145 -3.85 -20.50 5.12
N ASN A 146 -3.37 -20.57 3.88
CA ASN A 146 -1.98 -20.93 3.59
C ASN A 146 -1.03 -19.73 3.66
N CYS A 147 -1.52 -18.52 3.43
CA CYS A 147 -0.75 -17.29 3.54
C CYS A 147 -0.45 -16.92 5.01
N ASP A 148 0.62 -16.17 5.25
CA ASP A 148 0.91 -15.64 6.58
C ASP A 148 0.03 -14.42 6.92
N GLU A 149 -0.39 -13.68 5.89
CA GLU A 149 -1.41 -12.63 5.96
C GLU A 149 -2.29 -12.68 4.70
N PHE A 150 -3.58 -12.38 4.85
CA PHE A 150 -4.49 -12.22 3.71
C PHE A 150 -5.25 -10.90 3.80
N ILE A 151 -5.20 -10.10 2.73
CA ILE A 151 -5.84 -8.79 2.63
C ILE A 151 -6.97 -8.86 1.61
N PHE A 152 -8.21 -8.65 2.05
CA PHE A 152 -9.34 -8.59 1.15
C PHE A 152 -9.42 -7.22 0.47
N TYR A 153 -9.55 -7.23 -0.86
CA TYR A 153 -9.65 -6.00 -1.65
C TYR A 153 -10.86 -5.15 -1.24
N ASP A 154 -11.98 -5.80 -0.92
CA ASP A 154 -13.21 -5.20 -0.42
C ASP A 154 -12.98 -4.26 0.77
N ASP A 155 -12.13 -4.67 1.71
CA ASP A 155 -11.84 -3.89 2.91
C ASP A 155 -11.02 -2.64 2.56
N LEU A 156 -10.11 -2.74 1.58
CA LEU A 156 -9.34 -1.59 1.08
C LEU A 156 -10.25 -0.55 0.44
N VAL A 157 -11.23 -1.00 -0.34
CA VAL A 157 -12.24 -0.12 -0.96
C VAL A 157 -13.06 0.59 0.10
N ARG A 158 -13.58 -0.15 1.09
CA ARG A 158 -14.41 0.40 2.18
C ARG A 158 -13.67 1.44 3.01
N VAL A 159 -12.41 1.15 3.39
CA VAL A 159 -11.59 2.07 4.19
C VAL A 159 -11.34 3.38 3.43
N GLN A 160 -10.99 3.32 2.14
CA GLN A 160 -10.78 4.54 1.36
C GLN A 160 -12.06 5.34 1.13
N GLU A 161 -13.20 4.68 0.90
CA GLU A 161 -14.49 5.37 0.78
C GLU A 161 -14.90 6.07 2.08
N ALA A 162 -14.67 5.43 3.22
CA ALA A 162 -14.90 6.04 4.52
C ALA A 162 -14.01 7.28 4.72
N LYS A 163 -12.72 7.20 4.34
CA LYS A 163 -11.79 8.34 4.37
C LYS A 163 -12.22 9.48 3.45
N LYS A 164 -12.63 9.19 2.20
CA LYS A 164 -13.16 10.21 1.27
C LYS A 164 -14.40 10.90 1.83
N LYS A 165 -15.32 10.16 2.44
CA LYS A 165 -16.52 10.72 3.08
C LYS A 165 -16.18 11.60 4.29
N GLN A 166 -15.16 11.26 5.08
CA GLN A 166 -14.70 12.09 6.19
C GLN A 166 -13.99 13.36 5.71
N ALA A 167 -13.15 13.27 4.68
CA ALA A 167 -12.50 14.43 4.08
C ALA A 167 -13.51 15.41 3.47
N ALA A 168 -14.55 14.91 2.79
CA ALA A 168 -15.64 15.73 2.25
C ALA A 168 -16.47 16.42 3.34
N LYS A 169 -16.56 15.85 4.55
CA LYS A 169 -17.23 16.48 5.71
C LYS A 169 -16.35 17.51 6.43
N LYS A 170 -15.02 17.41 6.33
CA LYS A 170 -14.06 18.34 6.95
C LYS A 170 -13.76 19.57 6.08
N ALA A 171 -14.13 19.59 4.80
CA ALA A 171 -13.99 20.77 3.96
C ALA A 171 -15.06 21.83 4.32
N PRO A 172 -14.69 22.99 4.90
CA PRO A 172 -15.64 24.09 5.02
C PRO A 172 -15.83 24.71 3.63
N ALA A 173 -17.07 25.11 3.34
CA ALA A 173 -17.40 25.88 2.15
C ALA A 173 -16.61 27.19 2.09
N LYS A 174 -15.45 27.21 1.41
CA LYS A 174 -14.81 28.47 0.97
C LYS A 174 -15.55 28.98 -0.27
N VAL A 175 -16.72 29.57 -0.04
CA VAL A 175 -17.35 30.50 -0.97
C VAL A 175 -16.64 31.85 -0.81
N LYS A 176 -15.98 32.29 -1.89
CA LYS A 176 -15.61 33.67 -2.25
C LYS A 176 -15.23 34.64 -1.11
N ALA A 177 -13.92 34.85 -0.95
CA ALA A 177 -13.37 36.18 -0.66
C ALA A 177 -11.98 36.28 -1.29
N ALA A 178 -11.96 36.69 -2.57
CA ALA A 178 -10.73 37.08 -3.24
C ALA A 178 -10.45 38.54 -2.93
N ALA A 179 -9.50 38.81 -2.03
CA ALA A 179 -8.61 39.98 -2.09
C ALA A 179 -7.46 39.83 -1.08
N ALA A 180 -6.23 39.94 -1.60
CA ALA A 180 -4.96 40.26 -0.93
C ALA A 180 -4.16 39.14 -0.19
N LYS A 181 -3.30 38.44 -0.96
CA LYS A 181 -1.87 38.07 -0.74
C LYS A 181 -1.54 36.67 -1.31
N PRO A 182 -0.92 36.55 -2.51
CA PRO A 182 -0.82 35.26 -3.21
C PRO A 182 0.31 34.30 -2.78
N ALA A 183 1.24 34.73 -1.92
CA ALA A 183 2.42 33.93 -1.56
C ALA A 183 2.26 33.19 -0.21
N GLU A 184 1.88 33.91 0.85
CA GLU A 184 1.69 33.34 2.20
C GLU A 184 0.55 32.31 2.22
N ALA A 185 -0.57 32.58 1.54
CA ALA A 185 -1.71 31.67 1.48
C ALA A 185 -1.41 30.37 0.70
N LYS A 186 -0.49 30.40 -0.28
CA LYS A 186 -0.07 29.19 -1.02
C LYS A 186 0.95 28.36 -0.23
N GLU A 187 1.77 29.00 0.60
CA GLU A 187 2.68 28.30 1.51
C GLU A 187 1.93 27.64 2.66
N GLU A 188 0.92 28.31 3.22
CA GLU A 188 0.03 27.72 4.24
C GLU A 188 -0.75 26.51 3.70
N ASP A 189 -1.27 26.58 2.47
CA ASP A 189 -1.99 25.45 1.84
C ASP A 189 -1.07 24.24 1.62
N LYS A 190 0.17 24.47 1.20
CA LYS A 190 1.19 23.41 1.05
C LYS A 190 1.62 22.83 2.40
N ARG A 191 1.79 23.66 3.43
CA ARG A 191 2.07 23.20 4.79
C ARG A 191 0.95 22.30 5.30
N GLN A 192 -0.29 22.71 5.09
CA GLN A 192 -1.45 21.91 5.45
C GLN A 192 -1.47 20.57 4.68
N GLU A 193 -1.17 20.55 3.38
CA GLU A 193 -1.06 19.31 2.60
C GLU A 193 0.01 18.35 3.19
N ALA A 194 1.15 18.88 3.63
CA ALA A 194 2.20 18.08 4.27
C ALA A 194 1.78 17.52 5.63
N LEU A 195 1.07 18.32 6.43
CA LEU A 195 0.53 17.91 7.72
C LEU A 195 -0.54 16.83 7.54
N ASP A 196 -1.47 17.03 6.62
CA ASP A 196 -2.53 16.07 6.31
C ASP A 196 -1.93 14.75 5.84
N PHE A 197 -0.92 14.80 4.97
CA PHE A 197 -0.22 13.59 4.49
C PHE A 197 0.57 12.88 5.60
N LEU A 198 1.17 13.63 6.53
CA LEU A 198 1.85 13.07 7.70
C LEU A 198 0.85 12.37 8.61
N VAL A 199 -0.27 13.02 8.94
CA VAL A 199 -1.33 12.43 9.79
C VAL A 199 -1.89 11.18 9.14
N GLU A 200 -2.20 11.23 7.85
CA GLU A 200 -2.72 10.08 7.12
C GLU A 200 -1.73 8.90 7.14
N THR A 201 -0.44 9.18 7.03
CA THR A 201 0.61 8.15 7.08
C THR A 201 0.76 7.57 8.49
N VAL A 202 0.68 8.41 9.53
CA VAL A 202 0.70 7.97 10.94
C VAL A 202 -0.53 7.12 11.26
N GLU A 203 -1.74 7.56 10.91
CA GLU A 203 -2.98 6.78 11.06
C GLU A 203 -2.90 5.43 10.35
N GLY A 204 -2.34 5.41 9.13
CA GLY A 204 -2.11 4.19 8.37
C GLY A 204 -1.14 3.23 9.08
N LEU A 205 -0.03 3.74 9.62
CA LEU A 205 0.94 2.95 10.37
C LEU A 205 0.37 2.41 11.69
N ILE A 206 -0.45 3.19 12.41
CA ILE A 206 -1.13 2.74 13.63
C ILE A 206 -2.12 1.62 13.32
N SER A 207 -2.89 1.77 12.24
CA SER A 207 -3.88 0.77 11.83
C SER A 207 -3.21 -0.54 11.39
N GLU A 208 -1.99 -0.47 10.87
CA GLU A 208 -1.19 -1.63 10.47
C GLU A 208 -0.56 -2.36 11.67
N ARG A 209 0.11 -1.61 12.55
CA ARG A 209 0.95 -2.17 13.62
C ARG A 209 0.22 -2.38 14.95
N GLY A 210 -0.97 -1.81 15.08
CA GLY A 210 -1.74 -1.80 16.32
C GLY A 210 -1.48 -0.54 17.16
N SER A 211 -2.48 -0.15 17.96
CA SER A 211 -2.50 1.11 18.72
C SER A 211 -1.44 1.22 19.81
N ASP A 212 -0.84 0.11 20.22
CA ASP A 212 0.10 0.04 21.36
C ASP A 212 1.58 0.05 20.92
N GLU A 213 1.86 -0.09 19.62
CA GLU A 213 3.24 -0.11 19.11
C GLU A 213 3.80 1.31 18.95
N LYS A 214 5.05 1.52 19.37
CA LYS A 214 5.72 2.81 19.25
C LYS A 214 6.04 3.10 17.77
N ILE A 215 5.44 4.14 17.22
CA ILE A 215 5.77 4.61 15.86
C ILE A 215 6.93 5.58 15.93
N TRP A 216 8.04 5.23 15.30
CA TRP A 216 9.23 6.08 15.24
C TRP A 216 9.10 7.11 14.11
N GLY A 217 9.52 8.35 14.35
CA GLY A 217 9.48 9.42 13.33
C GLY A 217 10.33 9.10 12.10
N SER A 218 11.43 8.34 12.26
CA SER A 218 12.22 7.82 11.14
C SER A 218 11.39 6.90 10.24
N MET A 219 10.58 6.03 10.82
CA MET A 219 9.70 5.12 10.10
C MET A 219 8.61 5.88 9.35
N VAL A 220 7.99 6.87 9.98
CA VAL A 220 7.01 7.75 9.32
C VAL A 220 7.64 8.44 8.10
N LYS A 221 8.84 9.01 8.27
CA LYS A 221 9.55 9.66 7.16
C LYS A 221 9.83 8.70 6.01
N THR A 222 10.37 7.51 6.30
CA THR A 222 10.67 6.51 5.27
C THR A 222 9.40 6.06 4.56
N THR A 223 8.30 5.84 5.29
CA THR A 223 7.00 5.48 4.70
C THR A 223 6.41 6.60 3.85
N MET A 224 6.49 7.86 4.29
CA MET A 224 6.07 9.02 3.49
C MET A 224 6.85 9.11 2.18
N GLN A 225 8.17 8.90 2.21
CA GLN A 225 9.00 8.89 1.01
C GLN A 225 8.69 7.71 0.09
N ARG A 226 8.34 6.53 0.62
CA ARG A 226 7.88 5.38 -0.17
C ARG A 226 6.55 5.68 -0.88
N ARG A 227 5.59 6.31 -0.20
CA ARG A 227 4.28 6.68 -0.75
C ARG A 227 4.35 7.84 -1.74
N LYS A 228 5.21 8.84 -1.48
CA LYS A 228 5.44 10.00 -2.35
C LYS A 228 6.95 10.26 -2.49
N PRO A 229 7.63 9.64 -3.47
CA PRO A 229 9.09 9.78 -3.65
C PRO A 229 9.57 11.22 -3.85
N GLY A 230 8.73 12.09 -4.41
CA GLY A 230 9.01 13.52 -4.54
C GLY A 230 8.83 14.34 -3.25
N PHE A 231 8.51 13.70 -2.11
CA PHE A 231 8.35 14.39 -0.84
C PHE A 231 9.67 14.97 -0.35
N ASN A 232 9.70 16.30 -0.21
CA ASN A 232 10.83 17.04 0.33
C ASN A 232 10.31 18.11 1.28
N GLU A 233 10.82 18.14 2.50
CA GLU A 233 10.38 19.05 3.56
C GLU A 233 10.53 20.52 3.15
N SER A 234 11.59 20.84 2.40
CA SER A 234 11.85 22.19 1.89
C SER A 234 10.76 22.65 0.91
N PHE A 235 10.19 21.73 0.11
CA PHE A 235 9.12 22.06 -0.83
C PHE A 235 7.83 22.50 -0.13
N TYR A 236 7.60 22.00 1.08
CA TYR A 236 6.48 22.35 1.94
C TYR A 236 6.83 23.47 2.93
N GLY A 237 8.00 24.12 2.80
CA GLY A 237 8.39 25.24 3.64
C GLY A 237 8.88 24.87 5.04
N TYR A 238 9.34 23.63 5.24
CA TYR A 238 10.00 23.15 6.46
C TYR A 238 11.49 22.93 6.23
N ARG A 239 12.34 23.30 7.19
CA ARG A 239 13.81 23.11 7.12
C ARG A 239 14.22 21.68 7.45
N SER A 240 13.37 20.93 8.16
CA SER A 240 13.62 19.54 8.53
C SER A 240 12.33 18.79 8.82
N PHE A 241 12.37 17.45 8.74
CA PHE A 241 11.26 16.61 9.17
C PHE A 241 10.86 16.83 10.63
N ARG A 242 11.82 17.19 11.47
CA ARG A 242 11.57 17.53 12.86
C ARG A 242 10.66 18.75 12.99
N GLU A 243 10.89 19.79 12.18
CA GLU A 243 10.05 20.98 12.19
C GLU A 243 8.61 20.66 11.74
N LEU A 244 8.46 19.80 10.73
CA LEU A 244 7.14 19.29 10.31
C LEU A 244 6.43 18.51 11.45
N MET A 245 7.15 17.65 12.17
CA MET A 245 6.60 16.93 13.31
C MET A 245 6.21 17.87 14.46
N GLU A 246 7.06 18.85 14.79
CA GLU A 246 6.79 19.84 15.83
C GLU A 246 5.57 20.71 15.47
N ASP A 247 5.41 21.05 14.20
CA ASP A 247 4.25 21.80 13.70
C ASP A 247 2.96 20.95 13.76
N ALA A 248 3.04 19.66 13.41
CA ALA A 248 1.93 18.72 13.59
C ALA A 248 1.52 18.59 15.08
N GLN A 249 2.49 18.62 16.00
CA GLN A 249 2.21 18.64 17.44
C GLN A 249 1.58 19.96 17.90
N ARG A 250 2.04 21.11 17.39
CA ARG A 250 1.44 22.42 17.70
C ARG A 250 -0.03 22.49 17.26
N ASN A 251 -0.34 21.88 16.12
CA ASN A 251 -1.70 21.75 15.62
C ASN A 251 -2.52 20.65 16.33
N LYS A 252 -1.97 20.02 17.38
CA LYS A 252 -2.59 18.93 18.16
C LYS A 252 -2.99 17.73 17.29
N LEU A 253 -2.29 17.51 16.18
CA LEU A 253 -2.54 16.39 15.27
C LEU A 253 -1.80 15.12 15.69
N VAL A 254 -0.67 15.28 16.38
CA VAL A 254 0.17 14.19 16.88
C VAL A 254 0.81 14.58 18.22
N VAL A 255 1.16 13.58 19.03
CA VAL A 255 1.93 13.74 20.26
C VAL A 255 3.33 13.16 20.01
N LEU A 256 4.37 13.98 20.17
CA LEU A 256 5.75 13.52 20.10
C LEU A 256 6.23 13.15 21.51
N ALA A 257 6.79 11.95 21.65
CA ALA A 257 7.51 11.54 22.84
C ALA A 257 8.96 11.21 22.48
N LYS A 258 9.91 11.89 23.11
CA LYS A 258 11.33 11.61 22.94
C LYS A 258 11.69 10.40 23.79
N ASP A 259 12.26 9.38 23.17
CA ASP A 259 12.76 8.21 23.91
C ASP A 259 14.16 8.51 24.45
N GLU A 260 14.32 8.47 25.78
CA GLU A 260 15.58 8.82 26.46
C GLU A 260 16.71 7.82 26.16
N LYS A 261 16.40 6.60 25.71
CA LYS A 261 17.42 5.58 25.41
C LYS A 261 18.00 5.68 24.00
N SER A 262 17.17 6.03 23.01
CA SER A 262 17.60 6.10 21.60
C SER A 262 17.81 7.53 21.08
N GLY A 263 17.34 8.55 21.82
CA GLY A 263 17.35 9.94 21.36
C GLY A 263 16.41 10.20 20.18
N GLN A 264 15.65 9.20 19.73
CA GLN A 264 14.70 9.29 18.63
C GLN A 264 13.32 9.75 19.12
N TYR A 265 12.55 10.33 18.20
CA TYR A 265 11.18 10.76 18.46
C TYR A 265 10.21 9.67 18.08
N THR A 266 9.29 9.36 18.99
CA THR A 266 8.11 8.54 18.72
C THR A 266 6.89 9.43 18.54
N MET A 267 5.97 9.01 17.67
CA MET A 267 4.74 9.71 17.33
C MET A 267 3.56 8.87 17.77
N ARG A 268 2.55 9.51 18.37
CA ARG A 268 1.25 8.91 18.69
C ARG A 268 0.14 9.86 18.25
N LEU A 269 -1.04 9.33 17.95
CA LEU A 269 -2.21 10.19 17.79
C LEU A 269 -2.65 10.71 19.17
N PRO A 270 -3.21 11.93 19.24
CA PRO A 270 -3.83 12.43 20.47
C PRO A 270 -4.94 11.47 20.88
N ALA A 271 -5.05 11.18 22.19
CA ALA A 271 -6.23 10.51 22.70
C ALA A 271 -7.46 11.38 22.36
N ALA A 272 -8.47 10.77 21.75
CA ALA A 272 -9.77 11.42 21.62
C ALA A 272 -10.41 11.42 23.01
N ASP A 273 -10.31 12.55 23.71
CA ASP A 273 -11.16 12.87 24.87
C ASP A 273 -12.60 13.16 24.41
#